data_AF-A0A8J3PCR1-F1
#
_entry.id   AF-A0A8J3PCR1-F1
#
_cell.length_a   1.000
_cell.length_b   1.000
_cell.length_c   1.000
_cell.angle_alpha   90.00
_cell.angle_beta   90.00
_cell.angle_gamma   90.00
#
_symmetry.space_group_name_H-M   'P 1'
#
loop_
_entity.id
_entity.type
_entity.pdbx_description
1 polymer ?
#
loop_
_entity_poly.entity_id
_entity_poly.type
_entity_poly.pdbx_seq_one_letter_code
_entity_poly.pdbx_strand_id
1 'polypeptide(L)'
;MTNPLPPAADLTAEVQAARQGDEAAFNRLYHAVQPGLLRYLRLLVGADAEDVASETWLQIVRDLHTFRGDEGGFRRWAATVGRHRAMDHLRHHQRRPSVPMPVEAMVELPATDDTAASAEQLMTTGVALSLIASLPADQAEAVLLRAVLGLDARSAADVLGKRPGAVRMAAHRGLRRLAEVLGVERHGGVSVTPGADPTLNEVT
;
A
#
# COMPACT_ATOMS: atom_id res chain seq x y z
N MET A 1 19.04 16.67 -20.34
CA MET A 1 19.17 17.06 -18.93
C MET A 1 17.97 16.50 -18.19
N THR A 2 18.09 15.25 -17.73
CA THR A 2 17.02 14.56 -17.00
C THR A 2 16.91 15.23 -15.64
N ASN A 3 15.84 16.00 -15.44
CA ASN A 3 15.52 16.57 -14.14
C ASN A 3 15.33 15.39 -13.16
N PRO A 4 16.21 15.18 -12.16
CA PRO A 4 15.93 14.19 -11.13
C PRO A 4 14.68 14.66 -10.39
N LEU A 5 13.72 13.74 -10.23
CA LEU A 5 12.61 13.93 -9.29
C LEU A 5 13.22 14.46 -7.97
N PRO A 6 12.73 15.58 -7.40
CA PRO A 6 13.25 16.04 -6.11
C PRO A 6 13.21 14.86 -5.14
N PRO A 7 14.26 14.63 -4.32
CA PRO A 7 14.18 13.63 -3.28
C PRO A 7 12.92 13.93 -2.48
N ALA A 8 12.07 12.92 -2.26
CA ALA A 8 10.94 13.05 -1.34
C ALA A 8 11.49 13.71 -0.08
N ALA A 9 11.00 14.91 0.23
CA ALA A 9 11.60 15.75 1.25
C ALA A 9 11.73 14.93 2.54
N ASP A 10 12.95 14.84 3.07
CA ASP A 10 13.21 14.18 4.36
C ASP A 10 12.41 14.89 5.44
N LEU A 11 11.39 14.21 5.99
CA LEU A 11 10.46 14.77 6.97
C LEU A 11 11.00 14.73 8.40
N THR A 12 12.31 14.50 8.58
CA THR A 12 12.91 14.43 9.91
C THR A 12 12.71 15.73 10.70
N ALA A 13 12.76 16.89 10.04
CA ALA A 13 12.50 18.18 10.68
C ALA A 13 11.04 18.26 11.19
N GLU A 14 10.08 17.83 10.36
CA GLU A 14 8.67 17.73 10.73
C GLU A 14 8.45 16.82 11.92
N VAL A 15 9.12 15.66 11.98
CA VAL A 15 9.08 14.77 13.14
C VAL A 15 9.52 15.50 14.41
N GLN A 16 10.61 16.26 14.37
CA GLN A 16 11.08 17.00 15.55
C GLN A 16 10.13 18.14 15.96
N ALA A 17 9.56 18.85 15.00
CA ALA A 17 8.63 19.95 15.25
C ALA A 17 7.28 19.44 15.78
N ALA A 18 6.71 18.41 15.15
CA ALA A 18 5.45 17.79 15.58
C ALA A 18 5.53 17.25 17.01
N ARG A 19 6.69 16.70 17.39
CA ARG A 19 6.97 16.27 18.78
C ARG A 19 6.91 17.40 19.81
N GLN A 20 7.13 18.64 19.38
CA GLN A 20 7.07 19.84 20.22
C GLN A 20 5.69 20.50 20.18
N GLY A 21 4.71 19.89 19.50
CA GLY A 21 3.34 20.40 19.39
C GLY A 21 3.09 21.26 18.14
N ASP A 22 4.00 21.29 17.16
CA ASP A 22 3.73 21.95 15.88
C ASP A 22 2.68 21.16 15.08
N GLU A 23 1.45 21.65 15.08
CA GLU A 23 0.31 21.06 14.38
C GLU A 23 0.51 21.03 12.85
N ALA A 24 1.16 22.04 12.27
CA ALA A 24 1.40 22.09 10.83
C ALA A 24 2.43 21.03 10.42
N ALA A 25 3.47 20.84 11.23
CA ALA A 25 4.42 19.74 11.04
C ALA A 25 3.76 18.37 11.19
N PHE A 26 2.88 18.20 12.19
CA PHE A 26 2.11 16.97 12.34
C PHE A 26 1.23 16.68 11.13
N ASN A 27 0.51 17.69 10.61
CA ASN A 27 -0.30 17.53 9.40
C ASN A 27 0.53 17.09 8.19
N ARG A 28 1.73 17.63 8.01
CA ARG A 28 2.64 17.18 6.93
C ARG A 28 3.02 15.70 7.10
N LEU A 29 3.33 15.25 8.32
CA LEU A 29 3.60 13.84 8.60
C LEU A 29 2.39 12.96 8.34
N TYR A 30 1.21 13.39 8.79
CA TYR A 30 -0.04 12.67 8.58
C TYR A 30 -0.30 12.47 7.09
N HIS A 31 -0.28 13.53 6.28
CA HIS A 31 -0.50 13.43 4.84
C HIS A 31 0.55 12.58 4.12
N ALA A 32 1.80 12.57 4.58
CA ALA A 32 2.86 11.77 3.99
C ALA A 32 2.79 10.27 4.32
N VAL A 33 2.26 9.91 5.49
CA VAL A 33 2.27 8.52 6.00
C VAL A 33 0.91 7.85 5.87
N GLN A 34 -0.18 8.57 6.09
CA GLN A 34 -1.54 8.02 6.15
C GLN A 34 -1.93 7.22 4.90
N PRO A 35 -1.72 7.71 3.66
CA PRO A 35 -2.15 6.94 2.48
C PRO A 35 -1.46 5.57 2.41
N GLY A 36 -0.17 5.49 2.75
CA GLY A 36 0.59 4.24 2.76
C GLY A 36 0.18 3.32 3.90
N LEU A 37 -0.04 3.89 5.09
CA LEU A 37 -0.48 3.14 6.27
C LEU A 37 -1.87 2.54 6.04
N LEU A 38 -2.81 3.31 5.50
CA LEU A 38 -4.16 2.84 5.22
C LEU A 38 -4.19 1.72 4.19
N ARG A 39 -3.36 1.81 3.12
CA ARG A 39 -3.19 0.70 2.16
C ARG A 39 -2.64 -0.57 2.82
N TYR A 40 -1.68 -0.41 3.73
CA TYR A 40 -1.15 -1.53 4.50
C TYR A 40 -2.20 -2.15 5.42
N LEU A 41 -2.99 -1.34 6.13
CA LEU A 41 -4.04 -1.83 7.02
C LEU A 41 -5.19 -2.50 6.25
N ARG A 42 -5.57 -1.98 5.07
CA ARG A 42 -6.54 -2.62 4.16
C ARG A 42 -6.14 -4.04 3.76
N LEU A 43 -4.84 -4.30 3.55
CA LEU A 43 -4.35 -5.65 3.32
C LEU A 43 -4.59 -6.57 4.53
N LEU A 44 -4.45 -6.06 5.75
CA LEU A 44 -4.51 -6.86 6.97
C LEU A 44 -5.94 -7.13 7.45
N VAL A 45 -6.81 -6.13 7.40
CA VAL A 45 -8.15 -6.18 8.04
C VAL A 45 -9.30 -5.88 7.08
N GLY A 46 -9.03 -5.62 5.79
CA GLY A 46 -10.07 -5.36 4.80
C GLY A 46 -10.86 -4.08 5.07
N ALA A 47 -12.17 -4.21 5.21
CA ALA A 47 -13.11 -3.10 5.39
C ALA A 47 -12.87 -2.32 6.69
N ASP A 48 -12.40 -2.97 7.74
CA ASP A 48 -12.20 -2.36 9.08
C ASP A 48 -10.92 -1.49 9.15
N ALA A 49 -10.23 -1.27 8.02
CA ALA A 49 -8.95 -0.58 7.99
C ALA A 49 -9.00 0.88 8.42
N GLU A 50 -10.11 1.58 8.17
CA GLU A 50 -10.27 2.99 8.58
C GLU A 50 -10.42 3.12 10.09
N ASP A 51 -11.12 2.20 10.74
CA ASP A 51 -11.25 2.14 12.19
C ASP A 51 -9.88 1.86 12.83
N VAL A 52 -9.19 0.83 12.34
CA VAL A 52 -7.83 0.49 12.82
C VAL A 52 -6.85 1.64 12.57
N ALA A 53 -6.95 2.34 11.43
CA ALA A 53 -6.12 3.51 11.14
C ALA A 53 -6.39 4.64 12.13
N SER A 54 -7.67 4.91 12.44
CA SER A 54 -8.07 5.94 13.40
C SER A 54 -7.50 5.67 14.79
N GLU A 55 -7.64 4.45 15.29
CA GLU A 55 -7.03 4.04 16.57
C GLU A 55 -5.50 4.13 16.56
N THR A 56 -4.88 3.81 15.43
CA THR A 56 -3.43 3.90 15.23
C THR A 56 -2.98 5.36 15.33
N TRP A 57 -3.63 6.28 14.64
CA TRP A 57 -3.30 7.71 14.71
C TRP A 57 -3.58 8.32 16.08
N LEU A 58 -4.66 7.92 16.74
CA LEU A 58 -4.91 8.32 18.13
C LEU A 58 -3.77 7.89 19.05
N GLN A 59 -3.23 6.68 18.88
CA GLN A 59 -2.06 6.26 19.65
C GLN A 59 -0.81 7.07 19.29
N ILE A 60 -0.56 7.27 18.00
CA ILE A 60 0.59 8.02 17.52
C ILE A 60 0.58 9.44 18.12
N VAL A 61 -0.56 10.14 18.08
CA VAL A 61 -0.69 11.49 18.64
C VAL A 61 -0.40 11.49 20.15
N ARG A 62 -0.98 10.54 20.90
CA ARG A 62 -0.74 10.43 22.35
C ARG A 62 0.74 10.24 22.70
N ASP A 63 1.42 9.38 21.95
CA ASP A 63 2.77 8.94 22.28
C ASP A 63 3.85 9.76 21.57
N LEU A 64 3.48 10.63 20.63
CA LEU A 64 4.42 11.33 19.74
C LEU A 64 5.54 12.04 20.51
N HIS A 65 5.20 12.72 21.61
CA HIS A 65 6.16 13.43 22.45
C HIS A 65 7.31 12.54 22.99
N THR A 66 7.06 11.24 23.17
CA THR A 66 8.05 10.25 23.62
C THR A 66 8.91 9.69 22.49
N PHE A 67 8.45 9.78 21.24
CA PHE A 67 9.15 9.23 20.08
C PHE A 67 10.56 9.84 19.94
N ARG A 68 11.52 9.02 19.51
CA ARG A 68 12.90 9.45 19.20
C ARG A 68 13.31 8.76 17.91
N GLY A 69 13.67 9.56 16.90
CA GLY A 69 14.07 9.04 15.59
C GLY A 69 13.91 10.08 14.48
N ASP A 70 14.24 9.64 13.28
CA ASP A 70 14.09 10.33 12.00
C ASP A 70 12.75 9.97 11.32
N GLU A 71 12.55 10.45 10.09
CA GLU A 71 11.38 10.08 9.28
C GLU A 71 11.23 8.56 9.12
N GLY A 72 12.32 7.86 8.77
CA GLY A 72 12.31 6.41 8.60
C GLY A 72 11.87 5.68 9.88
N GLY A 73 12.35 6.15 11.02
CA GLY A 73 11.94 5.70 12.34
C GLY A 73 10.47 5.95 12.63
N PHE A 74 9.95 7.11 12.23
CA PHE A 74 8.54 7.44 12.41
C PHE A 74 7.64 6.53 11.57
N ARG A 75 7.98 6.31 10.29
CA ARG A 75 7.26 5.38 9.40
C ARG A 75 7.28 3.96 9.95
N ARG A 76 8.44 3.48 10.43
CA ARG A 76 8.57 2.15 11.07
C ARG A 76 7.65 2.06 12.29
N TRP A 77 7.70 3.06 13.17
CA TRP A 77 6.89 3.09 14.39
C TRP A 77 5.39 3.10 14.07
N ALA A 78 4.94 3.94 13.15
CA ALA A 78 3.55 3.98 12.70
C ALA A 78 3.08 2.62 12.13
N ALA A 79 3.92 1.98 11.31
CA ALA A 79 3.64 0.64 10.77
C ALA A 79 3.58 -0.43 11.87
N THR A 80 4.47 -0.36 12.87
CA THR A 80 4.46 -1.27 14.03
C THR A 80 3.17 -1.11 14.84
N VAL A 81 2.80 0.12 15.20
CA VAL A 81 1.56 0.40 15.95
C VAL A 81 0.34 -0.08 15.15
N GLY A 82 0.27 0.28 13.87
CA GLY A 82 -0.83 -0.14 12.99
C GLY A 82 -0.95 -1.65 12.88
N ARG A 83 0.17 -2.36 12.66
CA ARG A 83 0.17 -3.82 12.59
C ARG A 83 -0.29 -4.46 13.90
N HIS A 84 0.16 -3.96 15.06
CA HIS A 84 -0.30 -4.47 16.34
C HIS A 84 -1.81 -4.31 16.51
N ARG A 85 -2.36 -3.13 16.18
CA ARG A 85 -3.81 -2.89 16.24
C ARG A 85 -4.59 -3.77 15.29
N ALA A 86 -4.11 -3.96 14.07
CA ALA A 86 -4.70 -4.91 13.13
C ALA A 86 -4.73 -6.33 13.69
N MET A 87 -3.63 -6.81 14.29
CA MET A 87 -3.58 -8.15 14.88
C MET A 87 -4.50 -8.30 16.09
N ASP A 88 -4.60 -7.26 16.93
CA ASP A 88 -5.53 -7.26 18.07
C ASP A 88 -6.98 -7.27 17.60
N HIS A 89 -7.31 -6.44 16.60
CA HIS A 89 -8.63 -6.43 15.94
C HIS A 89 -9.02 -7.81 15.42
N LEU A 90 -8.15 -8.46 14.63
CA LEU A 90 -8.40 -9.80 14.10
C LEU A 90 -8.57 -10.86 15.21
N ARG A 91 -7.83 -10.76 16.33
CA ARG A 91 -8.00 -11.68 17.47
C ARG A 91 -9.33 -11.48 18.18
N HIS A 92 -9.82 -10.24 18.28
CA HIS A 92 -11.12 -9.94 18.85
C HIS A 92 -12.26 -10.43 17.96
N HIS A 93 -12.14 -10.25 16.65
CA HIS A 93 -13.15 -10.70 15.69
C HIS A 93 -13.21 -12.23 15.56
N GLN A 94 -12.09 -12.96 15.59
CA GLN A 94 -12.10 -14.44 15.55
C GLN A 94 -12.79 -15.10 16.76
N ARG A 95 -12.97 -14.37 17.88
CA ARG A 95 -13.72 -14.86 19.05
C ARG A 95 -15.23 -14.71 18.92
N ARG A 96 -15.72 -14.14 17.82
CA ARG A 96 -17.13 -14.11 17.40
C ARG A 96 -17.20 -14.76 16.02
N PRO A 97 -17.90 -15.91 15.82
CA PRO A 97 -17.94 -16.52 14.50
C PRO A 97 -18.68 -15.56 13.55
N SER A 98 -17.93 -14.91 12.67
CA SER A 98 -18.47 -14.13 11.56
C SER A 98 -18.03 -14.78 10.27
N VAL A 99 -19.01 -14.95 9.39
CA VAL A 99 -18.97 -15.66 8.11
C VAL A 99 -17.83 -15.12 7.23
N PRO A 100 -17.07 -15.98 6.51
CA PRO A 100 -16.04 -15.52 5.59
C PRO A 100 -16.71 -14.70 4.48
N MET A 101 -16.38 -13.40 4.41
CA MET A 101 -16.80 -12.57 3.29
C MET A 101 -15.95 -12.94 2.05
N PRO A 102 -16.60 -13.25 0.91
CA PRO A 102 -15.91 -13.45 -0.35
C PRO A 102 -15.10 -12.23 -0.78
N VAL A 103 -14.06 -12.46 -1.58
CA VAL A 103 -13.05 -11.49 -2.04
C VAL A 103 -13.64 -10.44 -3.02
N GLU A 104 -14.95 -10.46 -3.27
CA GLU A 104 -15.62 -9.55 -4.21
C GLU A 104 -16.02 -8.18 -3.63
N ALA A 105 -15.82 -7.91 -2.33
CA ALA A 105 -16.27 -6.66 -1.68
C ALA A 105 -15.23 -5.52 -1.63
N MET A 106 -14.29 -5.46 -2.58
CA MET A 106 -13.24 -4.43 -2.62
C MET A 106 -13.43 -3.43 -3.77
N VAL A 107 -14.63 -2.87 -3.93
CA VAL A 107 -14.82 -1.63 -4.71
C VAL A 107 -15.90 -0.78 -4.05
N GLU A 108 -15.56 -0.10 -2.96
CA GLU A 108 -16.23 1.15 -2.59
C GLU A 108 -15.14 2.21 -2.39
N LEU A 109 -14.86 2.95 -3.46
CA LEU A 109 -14.14 4.21 -3.36
C LEU A 109 -15.14 5.29 -2.93
N PRO A 110 -14.88 6.09 -1.89
CA PRO A 110 -15.64 7.30 -1.67
C PRO A 110 -15.41 8.22 -2.87
N ALA A 111 -16.50 8.62 -3.53
CA ALA A 111 -16.45 9.63 -4.58
C ALA A 111 -15.91 10.93 -3.99
N THR A 112 -14.75 11.36 -4.47
CA THR A 112 -14.26 12.73 -4.28
C THR A 112 -14.22 13.35 -5.67
N ASP A 113 -15.04 14.38 -5.85
CA ASP A 113 -15.10 15.22 -7.04
C ASP A 113 -13.71 15.88 -7.26
N ASP A 114 -12.94 15.38 -8.23
CA ASP A 114 -12.44 16.14 -9.39
C ASP A 114 -11.33 15.38 -10.16
N THR A 115 -11.43 15.46 -11.49
CA THR A 115 -10.48 15.09 -12.56
C THR A 115 -10.27 13.59 -12.90
N ALA A 116 -10.51 13.28 -14.17
CA ALA A 116 -10.29 11.97 -14.82
C ALA A 116 -8.85 11.42 -14.70
N ALA A 117 -7.85 12.28 -14.45
CA ALA A 117 -6.48 11.86 -14.16
C ALA A 117 -6.34 11.14 -12.81
N SER A 118 -7.13 11.55 -11.80
CA SER A 118 -7.22 10.86 -10.51
C SER A 118 -7.86 9.49 -10.68
N ALA A 119 -8.88 9.35 -11.53
CA ALA A 119 -9.51 8.06 -11.78
C ALA A 119 -8.56 7.05 -12.43
N GLU A 120 -7.74 7.46 -13.41
CA GLU A 120 -6.76 6.58 -14.06
C GLU A 120 -5.62 6.16 -13.11
N GLN A 121 -5.10 7.07 -12.29
CA GLN A 121 -4.13 6.75 -11.24
C GLN A 121 -4.72 5.91 -10.11
N LEU A 122 -5.97 6.15 -9.72
CA LEU A 122 -6.70 5.37 -8.71
C LEU A 122 -7.05 3.97 -9.22
N MET A 123 -7.40 3.82 -10.50
CA MET A 123 -7.59 2.54 -11.18
C MET A 123 -6.27 1.77 -11.23
N THR A 124 -5.17 2.44 -11.61
CA THR A 124 -3.83 1.83 -11.62
C THR A 124 -3.37 1.41 -10.22
N THR A 125 -3.65 2.25 -9.21
CA THR A 125 -3.29 1.97 -7.81
C THR A 125 -4.17 0.88 -7.21
N GLY A 126 -5.47 0.86 -7.53
CA GLY A 126 -6.42 -0.15 -7.08
C GLY A 126 -6.09 -1.53 -7.64
N VAL A 127 -5.79 -1.61 -8.94
CA VAL A 127 -5.30 -2.84 -9.59
C VAL A 127 -3.97 -3.30 -9.00
N ALA A 128 -3.02 -2.38 -8.78
CA ALA A 128 -1.76 -2.74 -8.14
C ALA A 128 -1.97 -3.31 -6.72
N LEU A 129 -2.89 -2.75 -5.94
CA LEU A 129 -3.20 -3.22 -4.59
C LEU A 129 -3.94 -4.57 -4.58
N SER A 130 -4.87 -4.80 -5.51
CA SER A 130 -5.55 -6.10 -5.62
C SER A 130 -4.58 -7.19 -6.06
N LEU A 131 -3.66 -6.89 -6.99
CA LEU A 131 -2.58 -7.80 -7.37
C LEU A 131 -1.64 -8.08 -6.20
N ILE A 132 -1.28 -7.07 -5.40
CA ILE A 132 -0.50 -7.27 -4.17
C ILE A 132 -1.25 -8.16 -3.17
N ALA A 133 -2.56 -7.96 -2.99
CA ALA A 133 -3.39 -8.77 -2.11
C ALA A 133 -3.52 -10.23 -2.56
N SER A 134 -3.32 -10.51 -3.86
CA SER A 134 -3.29 -11.88 -4.41
C SER A 134 -1.99 -12.65 -4.09
N LEU A 135 -0.95 -11.96 -3.61
CA LEU A 135 0.31 -12.61 -3.23
C LEU A 135 0.14 -13.41 -1.93
N PRO A 136 1.02 -14.40 -1.67
CA PRO A 136 1.13 -14.98 -0.33
C PRO A 136 1.34 -13.87 0.71
N ALA A 137 0.63 -13.95 1.85
CA ALA A 137 0.58 -12.88 2.86
C ALA A 137 1.97 -12.32 3.23
N ASP A 138 2.94 -13.21 3.45
CA ASP A 138 4.33 -12.88 3.75
C ASP A 138 5.01 -12.00 2.70
N GLN A 139 4.66 -12.19 1.42
CA GLN A 139 5.18 -11.40 0.30
C GLN A 139 4.41 -10.09 0.17
N ALA A 140 3.09 -10.12 0.29
CA ALA A 140 2.22 -8.94 0.23
C ALA A 140 2.61 -7.90 1.30
N GLU A 141 2.72 -8.31 2.56
CA GLU A 141 3.13 -7.42 3.65
C GLU A 141 4.54 -6.85 3.42
N ALA A 142 5.49 -7.69 3.00
CA ALA A 142 6.87 -7.25 2.73
C ALA A 142 6.93 -6.24 1.57
N VAL A 143 6.11 -6.42 0.52
CA VAL A 143 6.02 -5.48 -0.61
C VAL A 143 5.42 -4.16 -0.14
N LEU A 144 4.29 -4.15 0.58
CA LEU A 144 3.68 -2.91 1.06
C LEU A 144 4.60 -2.12 1.99
N LEU A 145 5.22 -2.78 2.97
CA LEU A 145 6.14 -2.10 3.90
C LEU A 145 7.31 -1.44 3.16
N ARG A 146 7.87 -2.12 2.15
CA ARG A 146 9.07 -1.65 1.42
C ARG A 146 8.74 -0.62 0.34
N ALA A 147 7.73 -0.88 -0.48
CA ALA A 147 7.44 -0.10 -1.68
C ALA A 147 6.39 1.00 -1.45
N VAL A 148 5.45 0.80 -0.51
CA VAL A 148 4.35 1.74 -0.27
C VAL A 148 4.60 2.59 0.97
N LEU A 149 5.11 2.00 2.04
CA LEU A 149 5.50 2.73 3.26
C LEU A 149 6.95 3.22 3.25
N GLY A 150 7.75 2.81 2.26
CA GLY A 150 9.12 3.28 2.08
C GLY A 150 10.11 2.79 3.15
N LEU A 151 9.78 1.73 3.90
CA LEU A 151 10.66 1.22 4.95
C LEU A 151 11.90 0.57 4.36
N ASP A 152 13.04 0.71 5.03
CA ASP A 152 14.21 -0.11 4.75
C ASP A 152 13.96 -1.60 5.13
N ALA A 153 14.83 -2.51 4.69
CA ALA A 153 14.64 -3.94 4.93
C ALA A 153 14.79 -4.36 6.40
N ARG A 154 15.56 -3.60 7.19
CA ARG A 154 15.70 -3.81 8.64
C ARG A 154 14.45 -3.31 9.34
N SER A 155 14.02 -2.08 9.06
CA SER A 155 12.81 -1.49 9.62
C SER A 155 11.56 -2.34 9.33
N ALA A 156 11.40 -2.82 8.11
CA ALA A 156 10.31 -3.74 7.77
C ALA A 156 10.42 -5.10 8.48
N ALA A 157 11.65 -5.59 8.74
CA ALA A 157 11.86 -6.82 9.48
C ALA A 157 11.49 -6.69 10.96
N ASP A 158 11.76 -5.53 11.56
CA ASP A 158 11.35 -5.23 12.92
C ASP A 158 9.81 -5.21 13.05
N VAL A 159 9.12 -4.61 12.08
CA VAL A 159 7.64 -4.61 12.01
C VAL A 159 7.07 -6.03 11.89
N LEU A 160 7.70 -6.88 11.07
CA LEU A 160 7.22 -8.23 10.79
C LEU A 160 7.70 -9.29 11.80
N GLY A 161 8.62 -8.95 12.71
CA GLY A 161 9.28 -9.93 13.58
C GLY A 161 10.12 -10.97 12.82
N LYS A 162 10.76 -10.56 11.72
CA LYS A 162 11.52 -11.44 10.81
C LYS A 162 12.99 -11.02 10.72
N ARG A 163 13.80 -11.83 10.02
CA ARG A 163 15.18 -11.44 9.66
C ARG A 163 15.18 -10.52 8.43
N PRO A 164 16.04 -9.49 8.34
CA PRO A 164 16.11 -8.60 7.17
C PRO A 164 16.32 -9.32 5.83
N GLY A 165 17.08 -10.42 5.82
CA GLY A 165 17.26 -11.27 4.64
C GLY A 165 15.95 -11.93 4.16
N ALA A 166 15.12 -12.40 5.09
CA ALA A 166 13.83 -12.99 4.77
C ALA A 166 12.87 -11.96 4.15
N VAL A 167 12.87 -10.72 4.67
CA VAL A 167 12.08 -9.62 4.12
C VAL A 167 12.53 -9.26 2.70
N ARG A 168 13.84 -9.15 2.45
CA ARG A 168 14.37 -8.90 1.10
C ARG A 168 13.93 -9.97 0.11
N MET A 169 14.04 -11.23 0.49
CA MET A 169 13.62 -12.36 -0.34
C MET A 169 12.11 -12.37 -0.59
N ALA A 170 11.30 -12.12 0.44
CA ALA A 170 9.84 -12.06 0.30
C ALA A 170 9.40 -10.92 -0.64
N ALA A 171 9.95 -9.71 -0.44
CA ALA A 171 9.66 -8.56 -1.29
C ALA A 171 10.12 -8.79 -2.74
N HIS A 172 11.32 -9.36 -2.95
CA HIS A 172 11.81 -9.67 -4.29
C HIS A 172 10.90 -10.68 -5.01
N ARG A 173 10.50 -11.76 -4.33
CA ARG A 173 9.57 -12.75 -4.91
C ARG A 173 8.20 -12.15 -5.23
N GLY A 174 7.67 -11.33 -4.32
CA GLY A 174 6.41 -10.63 -4.54
C GLY A 174 6.47 -9.72 -5.77
N LEU A 175 7.48 -8.84 -5.85
CA LEU A 175 7.67 -7.93 -6.99
C LEU A 175 7.88 -8.69 -8.31
N ARG A 176 8.63 -9.79 -8.30
CA ARG A 176 8.82 -10.63 -9.49
C ARG A 176 7.49 -11.23 -9.96
N ARG A 177 6.68 -11.77 -9.05
CA ARG A 177 5.37 -12.34 -9.40
C ARG A 177 4.41 -11.27 -9.95
N LEU A 178 4.40 -10.07 -9.37
CA LEU A 178 3.63 -8.94 -9.90
C LEU A 178 4.09 -8.56 -11.31
N ALA A 179 5.40 -8.52 -11.55
CA ALA A 179 5.95 -8.24 -12.88
C ALA A 179 5.58 -9.32 -13.91
N GLU A 180 5.55 -10.60 -13.52
CA GLU A 180 5.11 -11.70 -14.38
C GLU A 180 3.62 -11.54 -14.76
N VAL A 181 2.74 -11.25 -13.80
CA VAL A 181 1.30 -11.03 -14.06
C VAL A 181 1.07 -9.84 -14.98
N LEU A 182 1.70 -8.69 -14.69
CA LEU A 182 1.59 -7.49 -15.51
C LEU A 182 2.22 -7.67 -16.91
N GLY A 183 3.27 -8.50 -17.00
CA GLY A 183 3.89 -8.87 -18.28
C GLY A 183 2.95 -9.72 -19.14
N VAL A 184 2.19 -10.64 -18.55
CA VAL A 184 1.19 -11.44 -19.26
C VAL A 184 0.03 -10.57 -19.74
N GLU A 185 -0.47 -9.64 -18.93
CA GLU A 185 -1.55 -8.73 -19.34
C GLU A 185 -1.13 -7.82 -20.50
N ARG A 186 0.12 -7.33 -20.52
CA ARG A 186 0.63 -6.51 -21.63
C ARG A 186 0.77 -7.27 -22.95
N HIS A 187 0.97 -8.59 -22.93
CA HIS A 187 1.08 -9.41 -24.14
C HIS A 187 -0.25 -10.07 -24.55
N GLY A 188 -1.29 -10.01 -23.70
CA GLY A 188 -2.63 -10.53 -23.99
C GLY A 188 -3.55 -9.55 -24.73
N GLY A 189 -3.10 -8.30 -24.97
CA GLY A 189 -3.83 -7.28 -25.72
C GLY A 189 -3.47 -7.27 -27.21
N VAL A 190 -4.40 -7.73 -28.05
CA VAL A 190 -4.46 -7.62 -29.52
C VAL A 190 -3.67 -8.66 -30.33
N SER A 191 -4.40 -9.69 -30.78
CA SER A 191 -4.29 -10.20 -32.15
C SER A 191 -5.71 -10.26 -32.73
N VAL A 192 -6.19 -9.12 -33.22
CA VAL A 192 -7.24 -9.15 -34.25
C VAL A 192 -6.50 -9.50 -35.53
N THR A 193 -6.48 -10.79 -35.87
CA THR A 193 -6.24 -11.20 -37.25
C THR A 193 -7.31 -10.51 -38.11
N PRO A 194 -6.94 -9.70 -39.11
CA PRO A 194 -7.92 -9.33 -40.13
C PRO A 194 -8.18 -10.61 -40.93
N GLY A 195 -9.24 -11.32 -40.54
CA GLY A 195 -9.81 -12.40 -41.33
C GLY A 195 -10.25 -11.80 -42.65
N ALA A 196 -9.60 -12.26 -43.72
CA ALA A 196 -9.93 -11.94 -45.08
C ALA A 196 -11.41 -12.21 -45.36
N ASP A 197 -12.11 -11.21 -45.89
CA ASP A 197 -13.42 -11.37 -46.48
C ASP A 197 -13.25 -11.72 -47.97
N PRO A 198 -13.71 -12.89 -48.45
CA PRO A 198 -13.64 -13.23 -49.86
C PRO A 198 -14.94 -12.78 -50.54
N THR A 199 -14.98 -11.57 -51.07
CA THR A 199 -16.01 -11.20 -52.04
C THR A 199 -15.39 -10.66 -53.33
N LEU A 200 -15.59 -11.47 -54.38
CA LEU A 200 -15.87 -11.12 -55.77
C LEU A 200 -15.16 -9.89 -56.36
N ASN A 201 -14.34 -10.14 -57.39
CA ASN A 201 -14.39 -9.30 -58.58
C ASN A 201 -14.13 -10.10 -59.86
N GLU A 202 -15.06 -9.98 -60.80
CA GLU A 202 -15.04 -10.45 -62.18
C GLU A 202 -13.82 -9.89 -62.93
N VAL A 203 -13.23 -10.64 -63.88
CA VAL A 203 -12.86 -10.12 -65.22
C VAL A 203 -12.76 -11.26 -66.25
N THR A 204 -13.41 -11.03 -67.40
CA THR A 204 -13.31 -11.66 -68.74
C THR A 204 -14.27 -12.80 -69.07
#